data_AF-A0A661KJ84-F1
#
_entry.id   AF-A0A661KJ84-F1
#
_cell.length_a   1.000
_cell.length_b   1.000
_cell.length_c   1.000
_cell.angle_alpha   90.00
_cell.angle_beta   90.00
_cell.angle_gamma   90.00
#
_symmetry.space_group_name_H-M   'P 1'
#
loop_
_entity.id
_entity.type
_entity.pdbx_description
1 polymer ?
#
loop_
_entity_poly.entity_id
_entity_poly.type
_entity_poly.pdbx_seq_one_letter_code
_entity_poly.pdbx_strand_id
1 'polypeptide(L)'
;MMDRIAFLGGLNLAKDYDGDGINGWRDTAIMVEGPAALAAEQIFEESWLQGGIGFMGKDLPLAGLYHLKRAIDEMLMQLPDRTGTFYQMNLPDANRGARVRIVFSSPNQLTSPVLEMYLLAINSAQRLICITNGYFIPPLILRRALIDAAKRGVRVRLILQGPTDVPTARAIILGYYGTLLKNGVEIYEWTRSVLHAKTMVVDGVWVTVGSTNLDFRGFFLNYEANVAVVDPEFAAAMERQFEKDLEYCRRVTLEEWKNRPLKQKVMEVLLKPFAGQF
;
A
#
# COMPACT_ATOMS: atom_id res chain seq x y z
N MET A 1 0.26 -29.32 16.21
CA MET A 1 -0.25 -28.23 15.36
C MET A 1 0.88 -27.91 14.40
N MET A 2 0.67 -27.96 13.08
CA MET A 2 1.69 -27.48 12.14
C MET A 2 1.89 -25.99 12.36
N ASP A 3 3.15 -25.55 12.37
CA ASP A 3 3.51 -24.14 12.35
C ASP A 3 3.02 -23.55 11.03
N ARG A 4 1.94 -22.77 11.09
CA ARG A 4 1.33 -22.15 9.91
C ARG A 4 2.02 -20.82 9.65
N ILE A 5 2.42 -20.60 8.40
CA ILE A 5 3.10 -19.40 7.95
C ILE A 5 2.29 -18.77 6.81
N ALA A 6 2.10 -17.46 6.88
CA ALA A 6 1.52 -16.67 5.79
C ALA A 6 2.43 -15.48 5.47
N PHE A 7 2.55 -15.16 4.18
CA PHE A 7 3.24 -13.96 3.71
C PHE A 7 2.19 -12.97 3.17
N LEU A 8 2.21 -11.73 3.66
CA LEU A 8 1.26 -10.68 3.24
C LEU A 8 2.01 -9.37 2.95
N GLY A 9 1.60 -8.65 1.91
CA GLY A 9 2.21 -7.38 1.52
C GLY A 9 1.72 -6.89 0.16
N GLY A 10 2.45 -5.93 -0.43
CA GLY A 10 2.17 -5.41 -1.77
C GLY A 10 2.85 -6.20 -2.91
N LEU A 11 3.74 -7.14 -2.57
CA LEU A 11 4.59 -7.85 -3.53
C LEU A 11 3.79 -8.69 -4.51
N ASN A 12 4.09 -8.51 -5.81
CA ASN A 12 3.64 -9.40 -6.87
C ASN A 12 4.78 -10.33 -7.32
N LEU A 13 4.42 -11.48 -7.91
CA LEU A 13 5.39 -12.38 -8.55
C LEU A 13 5.65 -11.91 -9.99
N ALA A 14 6.57 -10.96 -10.15
CA ALA A 14 6.97 -10.42 -11.46
C ALA A 14 8.45 -10.00 -11.49
N LYS A 15 9.02 -9.91 -12.70
CA LYS A 15 10.44 -9.50 -12.90
C LYS A 15 10.74 -8.10 -12.35
N ASP A 16 9.74 -7.23 -12.32
CA ASP A 16 9.86 -5.87 -11.80
C ASP A 16 10.28 -5.83 -10.33
N TYR A 17 9.94 -6.88 -9.55
CA TYR A 17 10.27 -7.02 -8.13
C TYR A 17 11.59 -7.76 -7.89
N ASP A 18 12.28 -8.20 -8.95
CA ASP A 18 13.56 -8.90 -8.84
C ASP A 18 14.69 -7.89 -8.51
N GLY A 19 14.95 -7.73 -7.21
CA GLY A 19 16.08 -6.96 -6.70
C GLY A 19 15.93 -6.52 -5.24
N ASP A 20 16.63 -5.45 -4.86
CA ASP A 20 16.75 -4.96 -3.48
C ASP A 20 15.82 -3.76 -3.17
N GLY A 21 14.94 -3.43 -4.12
CA GLY A 21 14.07 -2.26 -4.06
C GLY A 21 14.76 -0.95 -4.47
N ILE A 22 16.09 -0.89 -4.52
CA ILE A 22 16.83 0.20 -5.18
C ILE A 22 16.95 -0.11 -6.67
N ASN A 23 17.34 -1.35 -6.97
CA ASN A 23 17.30 -1.97 -8.28
C ASN A 23 16.10 -2.92 -8.27
N GLY A 24 15.08 -2.65 -9.09
CA GLY A 24 13.76 -3.29 -8.96
C GLY A 24 12.79 -2.50 -8.07
N TRP A 25 11.51 -2.86 -8.11
CA TRP A 25 10.44 -2.16 -7.41
C TRP A 25 10.60 -2.26 -5.90
N ARG A 26 10.44 -1.14 -5.18
CA ARG A 26 10.52 -1.10 -3.72
C ARG A 26 9.17 -1.46 -3.12
N ASP A 27 9.09 -2.63 -2.48
CA ASP A 27 7.89 -3.10 -1.79
C ASP A 27 8.25 -3.82 -0.47
N THR A 28 7.25 -4.02 0.38
CA THR A 28 7.38 -4.65 1.69
C THR A 28 6.32 -5.74 1.83
N ALA A 29 6.75 -6.91 2.29
CA ALA A 29 5.87 -7.95 2.81
C ALA A 29 6.35 -8.37 4.21
N ILE A 30 5.46 -9.01 4.95
CA ILE A 30 5.75 -9.57 6.26
C ILE A 30 5.43 -11.05 6.27
N MET A 31 6.21 -11.80 7.05
CA MET A 31 5.92 -13.18 7.39
C MET A 31 5.16 -13.20 8.73
N VAL A 32 4.07 -13.95 8.78
CA VAL A 32 3.25 -14.14 9.98
C VAL A 32 3.23 -15.64 10.29
N GLU A 33 3.64 -16.00 11.50
CA GLU A 33 3.58 -17.36 12.01
C GLU A 33 2.56 -17.45 13.16
N GLY A 34 1.76 -18.52 13.18
CA GLY A 34 0.80 -18.81 14.24
C GLY A 34 -0.67 -18.55 13.86
N PRO A 35 -1.57 -18.30 14.83
CA PRO A 35 -3.02 -18.28 14.59
C PRO A 35 -3.49 -17.24 13.56
N ALA A 36 -2.77 -16.13 13.42
CA ALA A 36 -3.09 -15.10 12.41
C ALA A 36 -2.88 -15.60 10.97
N ALA A 37 -2.01 -16.59 10.75
CA ALA A 37 -1.84 -17.22 9.44
C ALA A 37 -3.10 -17.99 9.01
N LEU A 38 -3.85 -18.57 9.96
CA LEU A 38 -5.16 -19.19 9.68
C LEU A 38 -6.18 -18.14 9.21
N ALA A 39 -6.18 -16.94 9.79
CA ALA A 39 -7.08 -15.88 9.33
C ALA A 39 -6.77 -15.45 7.89
N ALA A 40 -5.50 -15.42 7.50
CA ALA A 40 -5.10 -15.15 6.12
C ALA A 40 -5.57 -16.25 5.15
N GLU A 41 -5.46 -17.52 5.55
CA GLU A 41 -5.99 -18.67 4.79
C GLU A 41 -7.52 -18.58 4.62
N GLN A 42 -8.25 -18.24 5.69
CA GLN A 42 -9.71 -18.08 5.63
C GLN A 42 -10.12 -16.94 4.68
N ILE A 43 -9.43 -15.80 4.72
CA ILE A 43 -9.67 -14.69 3.80
C ILE A 43 -9.37 -15.10 2.35
N PHE A 44 -8.31 -15.88 2.14
CA PHE A 44 -8.00 -16.44 0.83
C PHE A 44 -9.14 -17.33 0.34
N GLU A 45 -9.61 -18.29 1.14
CA GLU A 45 -10.73 -19.16 0.77
C GLU A 45 -12.01 -18.36 0.48
N GLU A 46 -12.37 -17.40 1.34
CA GLU A 46 -13.55 -16.56 1.16
C GLU A 46 -13.47 -15.71 -0.11
N SER A 47 -12.32 -15.07 -0.36
CA SER A 47 -12.11 -14.27 -1.57
C SER A 47 -12.08 -15.13 -2.84
N TRP A 48 -11.51 -16.33 -2.76
CA TRP A 48 -11.52 -17.31 -3.86
C TRP A 48 -12.94 -17.78 -4.19
N LEU A 49 -13.75 -18.06 -3.16
CA LEU A 49 -15.16 -18.43 -3.32
C LEU A 49 -16.03 -17.27 -3.82
N GLN A 50 -15.75 -16.03 -3.40
CA GLN A 50 -16.46 -14.83 -3.88
C GLN A 50 -16.07 -14.43 -5.30
N GLY A 51 -14.79 -14.61 -5.67
CA GLY A 51 -14.33 -14.56 -7.06
C GLY A 51 -14.96 -15.66 -7.91
N GLY A 52 -15.31 -16.77 -7.26
CA GLY A 52 -16.28 -17.75 -7.71
C GLY A 52 -15.74 -18.84 -8.61
N ILE A 53 -16.51 -19.92 -8.59
CA ILE A 53 -16.73 -20.92 -9.65
C ILE A 53 -17.19 -20.25 -10.99
N GLY A 54 -17.01 -18.94 -11.16
CA GLY A 54 -17.28 -18.14 -12.35
C GLY A 54 -16.25 -18.29 -13.48
N PHE A 55 -15.24 -19.15 -13.33
CA PHE A 55 -14.43 -19.63 -14.44
C PHE A 55 -15.00 -20.87 -15.14
N MET A 56 -16.04 -21.52 -14.59
CA MET A 56 -16.74 -22.63 -15.23
C MET A 56 -18.25 -22.36 -15.29
N GLY A 57 -18.72 -21.80 -16.41
CA GLY A 57 -20.07 -22.11 -16.90
C GLY A 57 -21.17 -21.06 -16.81
N LYS A 58 -20.90 -19.75 -16.70
CA LYS A 58 -21.91 -18.72 -17.02
C LYS A 58 -21.31 -17.54 -17.78
N ASP A 59 -21.91 -17.25 -18.93
CA ASP A 59 -21.60 -16.10 -19.79
C ASP A 59 -21.67 -14.79 -18.98
N LEU A 60 -20.54 -14.08 -18.88
CA LEU A 60 -20.54 -12.69 -18.42
C LEU A 60 -21.06 -11.79 -19.55
N PRO A 61 -21.98 -10.85 -19.27
CA PRO A 61 -22.32 -9.80 -20.23
C PRO A 61 -21.11 -8.90 -20.47
N LEU A 62 -20.86 -8.61 -21.75
CA LEU A 62 -19.65 -7.99 -22.28
C LEU A 62 -19.17 -6.72 -21.54
N ALA A 63 -17.93 -6.77 -21.05
CA ALA A 63 -16.98 -5.65 -21.11
C ALA A 63 -15.79 -6.14 -21.95
N GLY A 64 -15.95 -6.02 -23.28
CA GLY A 64 -15.25 -6.83 -24.27
C GLY A 64 -13.72 -6.74 -24.29
N LEU A 65 -13.12 -7.89 -24.63
CA LEU A 65 -11.86 -8.08 -25.39
C LEU A 65 -10.50 -8.14 -24.68
N TYR A 66 -10.36 -8.06 -23.35
CA TYR A 66 -9.01 -8.02 -22.74
C TYR A 66 -8.37 -9.35 -22.29
N HIS A 67 -9.11 -10.45 -22.13
CA HIS A 67 -8.52 -11.71 -21.61
C HIS A 67 -8.25 -12.79 -22.65
N LEU A 68 -8.71 -12.63 -23.89
CA LEU A 68 -8.42 -13.60 -24.96
C LEU A 68 -6.92 -13.68 -25.30
N LYS A 69 -6.15 -12.63 -24.97
CA LYS A 69 -4.69 -12.66 -25.04
C LYS A 69 -4.04 -13.42 -23.86
N ARG A 70 -4.68 -13.41 -22.67
CA ARG A 70 -4.15 -14.07 -21.46
C ARG A 70 -4.27 -15.60 -21.52
N ALA A 71 -5.33 -16.11 -22.16
CA ALA A 71 -5.52 -17.55 -22.36
C ALA A 71 -4.50 -18.19 -23.34
N ILE A 72 -3.88 -17.40 -24.21
CA ILE A 72 -2.83 -17.88 -25.14
C ILE A 72 -1.45 -17.75 -24.51
N ASP A 73 -1.21 -16.72 -23.70
CA ASP A 73 0.07 -16.52 -22.99
C ASP A 73 0.22 -17.48 -21.77
N GLU A 74 -0.87 -17.99 -21.20
CA GLU A 74 -0.86 -18.95 -20.07
C GLU A 74 -0.53 -20.41 -20.47
N MET A 75 -0.42 -20.73 -21.77
CA MET A 75 -0.08 -22.09 -22.24
C MET A 75 1.45 -22.37 -22.28
N LEU A 76 2.29 -21.44 -21.82
CA LEU A 76 3.76 -21.51 -21.88
C LEU A 76 4.49 -21.25 -20.55
N MET A 77 3.85 -21.43 -19.38
CA MET A 77 4.56 -21.38 -18.10
C MET A 77 4.82 -22.79 -17.54
N GLN A 78 5.95 -23.37 -17.95
CA GLN A 78 6.66 -24.32 -17.08
C GLN A 78 7.44 -23.48 -16.05
N LEU A 79 7.07 -23.61 -14.77
CA LEU A 79 7.84 -23.05 -13.67
C LEU A 79 9.17 -23.83 -13.55
N PRO A 80 10.34 -23.18 -13.70
CA PRO A 80 11.58 -23.82 -13.30
C PRO A 80 11.69 -23.76 -11.78
N ASP A 81 12.15 -24.87 -11.21
CA ASP A 81 12.62 -24.99 -9.84
C ASP A 81 13.73 -23.95 -9.63
N ARG A 82 13.42 -22.87 -8.91
CA ARG A 82 14.38 -21.82 -8.59
C ARG A 82 14.36 -21.59 -7.10
N THR A 83 15.44 -22.04 -6.46
CA THR A 83 15.98 -21.52 -5.22
C THR A 83 16.35 -20.05 -5.41
N GLY A 84 15.33 -19.19 -5.52
CA GLY A 84 15.51 -17.75 -5.43
C GLY A 84 15.67 -17.40 -3.96
N THR A 85 16.86 -16.96 -3.56
CA THR A 85 17.04 -16.19 -2.33
C THR A 85 16.19 -14.93 -2.45
N PHE A 86 14.98 -14.97 -1.90
CA PHE A 86 14.27 -13.75 -1.53
C PHE A 86 15.20 -13.03 -0.55
N TYR A 87 15.72 -11.86 -0.94
CA TYR A 87 16.40 -10.99 0.01
C TYR A 87 15.34 -10.43 0.95
N GLN A 88 15.03 -11.24 1.97
CA GLN A 88 14.20 -10.86 3.08
C GLN A 88 14.90 -9.69 3.78
N MET A 89 14.25 -8.54 3.83
CA MET A 89 14.64 -7.56 4.83
C MET A 89 14.53 -8.25 6.18
N ASN A 90 15.65 -8.37 6.88
CA ASN A 90 15.71 -8.89 8.25
C ASN A 90 15.04 -7.86 9.17
N LEU A 91 13.70 -7.82 9.15
CA LEU A 91 12.92 -7.29 10.25
C LEU A 91 13.16 -8.23 11.44
N PRO A 92 13.35 -7.71 12.67
CA PRO A 92 13.45 -8.55 13.84
C PRO A 92 12.19 -9.38 13.97
N ASP A 93 12.35 -10.63 14.42
CA ASP A 93 11.22 -11.46 14.79
C ASP A 93 10.42 -10.73 15.85
N ALA A 94 9.13 -10.51 15.60
CA ALA A 94 8.24 -10.03 16.63
C ALA A 94 8.22 -11.09 17.76
N ASN A 95 8.29 -10.66 19.02
CA ASN A 95 8.30 -11.58 20.15
C ASN A 95 7.11 -12.55 20.10
N ARG A 96 7.26 -13.75 20.69
CA ARG A 96 6.16 -14.70 20.95
C ARG A 96 5.10 -14.03 21.85
N GLY A 97 4.21 -13.22 21.26
CA GLY A 97 3.29 -12.33 21.99
C GLY A 97 2.79 -11.10 21.21
N ALA A 98 3.32 -10.81 20.02
CA ALA A 98 2.80 -9.72 19.18
C ALA A 98 1.30 -9.92 18.88
N ARG A 99 0.50 -8.86 19.03
CA ARG A 99 -0.92 -8.91 18.70
C ARG A 99 -1.11 -8.61 17.23
N VAL A 100 -1.48 -9.63 16.48
CA VAL A 100 -1.64 -9.56 15.02
C VAL A 100 -3.11 -9.71 14.66
N ARG A 101 -3.58 -8.89 13.71
CA ARG A 101 -4.91 -9.02 13.11
C ARG A 101 -4.80 -8.88 11.60
N ILE A 102 -5.41 -9.82 10.87
CA ILE A 102 -5.64 -9.64 9.44
C ILE A 102 -6.92 -8.83 9.27
N VAL A 103 -6.86 -7.79 8.45
CA VAL A 103 -7.97 -6.89 8.13
C VAL A 103 -8.20 -6.98 6.63
N PHE A 104 -9.41 -7.34 6.26
CA PHE A 104 -9.83 -7.56 4.89
C PHE A 104 -10.95 -6.60 4.51
N SER A 105 -10.83 -6.00 3.33
CA SER A 105 -11.88 -5.23 2.69
C SER A 105 -12.30 -5.90 1.39
N SER A 106 -13.59 -5.85 1.07
CA SER A 106 -14.11 -6.29 -0.23
C SER A 106 -15.10 -5.27 -0.83
N PRO A 107 -15.31 -5.30 -2.15
CA PRO A 107 -16.27 -4.40 -2.82
C PRO A 107 -17.73 -4.69 -2.44
N ASN A 108 -17.99 -5.86 -1.86
CA ASN A 108 -19.32 -6.29 -1.43
C ASN A 108 -19.73 -5.68 -0.08
N GLN A 109 -18.81 -5.00 0.62
CA GLN A 109 -19.06 -4.35 1.90
C GLN A 109 -19.50 -2.90 1.71
N LEU A 110 -20.43 -2.43 2.55
CA LEU A 110 -20.90 -1.04 2.55
C LEU A 110 -19.85 -0.04 3.05
N THR A 111 -18.91 -0.52 3.86
CA THR A 111 -17.77 0.24 4.38
C THR A 111 -16.48 -0.50 4.08
N SER A 112 -15.34 0.17 4.27
CA SER A 112 -14.02 -0.42 4.08
C SER A 112 -13.35 -0.65 5.44
N PRO A 113 -13.31 -1.89 5.95
CA PRO A 113 -12.62 -2.20 7.22
C PRO A 113 -11.17 -1.73 7.25
N VAL A 114 -10.47 -1.79 6.12
CA VAL A 114 -9.11 -1.25 6.00
C VAL A 114 -9.11 0.27 6.16
N LEU A 115 -10.00 1.02 5.49
CA LEU A 115 -10.09 2.47 5.69
C LEU A 115 -10.40 2.82 7.16
N GLU A 116 -11.33 2.10 7.80
CA GLU A 116 -11.68 2.27 9.20
C GLU A 116 -10.48 2.05 10.12
N MET A 117 -9.68 1.01 9.86
CA MET A 117 -8.43 0.74 10.56
C MET A 117 -7.43 1.90 10.40
N TYR A 118 -7.22 2.41 9.18
CA TYR A 118 -6.34 3.56 8.94
C TYR A 118 -6.84 4.80 9.70
N LEU A 119 -8.14 5.11 9.63
CA LEU A 119 -8.72 6.26 10.31
C LEU A 119 -8.61 6.13 11.84
N LEU A 120 -8.86 4.96 12.40
CA LEU A 120 -8.73 4.72 13.83
C LEU A 120 -7.28 4.92 14.30
N ALA A 121 -6.31 4.37 13.57
CA ALA A 121 -4.89 4.52 13.90
C ALA A 121 -4.43 5.99 13.80
N ILE A 122 -4.76 6.68 12.71
CA ILE A 122 -4.40 8.10 12.49
C ILE A 122 -5.04 9.02 13.52
N ASN A 123 -6.30 8.78 13.88
CA ASN A 123 -7.00 9.57 14.89
C ASN A 123 -6.50 9.29 16.32
N SER A 124 -5.98 8.09 16.57
CA SER A 124 -5.41 7.70 17.87
C SER A 124 -3.95 8.14 18.06
N ALA A 125 -3.25 8.50 16.97
CA ALA A 125 -1.85 8.88 17.01
C ALA A 125 -1.60 10.11 17.91
N GLN A 126 -0.53 10.04 18.70
CA GLN A 126 -0.13 11.05 19.68
C GLN A 126 1.20 11.73 19.33
N ARG A 127 2.11 11.07 18.62
CA ARG A 127 3.50 11.54 18.42
C ARG A 127 3.95 11.46 16.97
N LEU A 128 3.79 10.30 16.31
CA LEU A 128 4.38 10.04 15.00
C LEU A 128 3.47 9.17 14.13
N ILE A 129 3.34 9.56 12.86
CA ILE A 129 2.77 8.74 11.79
C ILE A 129 3.78 8.72 10.64
N CYS A 130 4.22 7.53 10.25
CA CYS A 130 5.06 7.28 9.08
C CYS A 130 4.27 6.42 8.09
N ILE A 131 4.04 6.88 6.86
CA ILE A 131 3.32 6.14 5.82
C ILE A 131 4.20 6.02 4.59
N THR A 132 4.33 4.82 4.04
CA THR A 132 4.90 4.58 2.72
C THR A 132 3.80 4.04 1.82
N ASN A 133 3.49 4.73 0.71
CA ASN A 133 2.46 4.27 -0.21
C ASN A 133 2.77 4.58 -1.69
N GLY A 134 2.60 3.58 -2.56
CA GLY A 134 2.81 3.71 -4.00
C GLY A 134 1.78 4.58 -4.72
N TYR A 135 0.50 4.48 -4.36
CA TYR A 135 -0.57 5.27 -4.98
C TYR A 135 -1.38 6.00 -3.91
N PHE A 136 -1.21 7.32 -3.88
CA PHE A 136 -1.75 8.15 -2.81
C PHE A 136 -2.73 9.20 -3.38
N ILE A 137 -3.98 8.76 -3.53
CA ILE A 137 -5.12 9.58 -3.94
C ILE A 137 -6.17 9.52 -2.81
N PRO A 138 -5.81 9.94 -1.59
CA PRO A 138 -6.59 9.65 -0.39
C PRO A 138 -7.99 10.26 -0.46
N PRO A 139 -9.06 9.56 -0.04
CA PRO A 139 -10.40 10.13 0.04
C PRO A 139 -10.43 11.29 1.05
N LEU A 140 -11.45 12.15 0.96
CA LEU A 140 -11.54 13.38 1.78
C LEU A 140 -11.43 13.11 3.28
N ILE A 141 -12.04 12.02 3.76
CA ILE A 141 -12.01 11.63 5.17
C ILE A 141 -10.58 11.30 5.64
N LEU A 142 -9.81 10.57 4.83
CA LEU A 142 -8.42 10.23 5.14
C LEU A 142 -7.52 11.47 5.11
N ARG A 143 -7.72 12.36 4.13
CA ARG A 143 -7.00 13.65 4.06
C ARG A 143 -7.23 14.49 5.30
N ARG A 144 -8.48 14.60 5.75
CA ARG A 144 -8.85 15.34 6.96
C ARG A 144 -8.20 14.72 8.19
N ALA A 145 -8.26 13.40 8.35
CA ALA A 145 -7.64 12.71 9.49
C ALA A 145 -6.11 12.99 9.57
N LEU A 146 -5.39 12.95 8.45
CA LEU A 146 -3.95 13.28 8.41
C LEU A 146 -3.67 14.75 8.77
N ILE A 147 -4.48 15.67 8.23
CA ILE A 147 -4.37 17.12 8.53
C ILE A 147 -4.67 17.38 10.00
N ASP A 148 -5.71 16.75 10.55
CA ASP A 148 -6.11 16.92 11.94
C ASP A 148 -5.06 16.33 12.88
N ALA A 149 -4.43 15.21 12.52
CA ALA A 149 -3.29 14.67 13.25
C ALA A 149 -2.11 15.66 13.27
N ALA A 150 -1.73 16.21 12.12
CA ALA A 150 -0.68 17.22 12.04
C ALA A 150 -0.99 18.47 12.89
N LYS A 151 -2.25 18.94 12.87
CA LYS A 151 -2.72 20.07 13.70
C LYS A 151 -2.71 19.78 15.19
N ARG A 152 -2.89 18.52 15.60
CA ARG A 152 -2.73 18.10 17.01
C ARG A 152 -1.27 18.08 17.47
N GLY A 153 -0.31 18.32 16.57
CA GLY A 153 1.13 18.26 16.84
C GLY A 153 1.75 16.88 16.59
N VAL A 154 1.01 15.94 16.02
CA VAL A 154 1.56 14.64 15.58
C VAL A 154 2.46 14.90 14.37
N ARG A 155 3.67 14.35 14.38
CA ARG A 155 4.56 14.42 13.22
C ARG A 155 4.07 13.44 12.15
N VAL A 156 3.59 13.94 11.01
CA VAL A 156 3.07 13.10 9.92
C VAL A 156 4.03 13.13 8.74
N ARG A 157 4.60 11.98 8.37
CA ARG A 157 5.59 11.82 7.30
C ARG A 157 5.13 10.79 6.28
N LEU A 158 5.16 11.18 5.01
CA LEU A 158 4.74 10.35 3.88
C LEU A 158 5.93 10.11 2.94
N ILE A 159 6.24 8.84 2.66
CA ILE A 159 7.06 8.44 1.51
C ILE A 159 6.11 8.01 0.39
N LEU A 160 6.16 8.74 -0.72
CA LEU A 160 5.28 8.58 -1.86
C LEU A 160 6.08 8.29 -3.12
N GLN A 161 5.40 7.80 -4.15
CA GLN A 161 6.03 7.41 -5.41
C GLN A 161 6.58 8.63 -6.17
N GLY A 162 7.88 8.60 -6.48
CA GLY A 162 8.52 9.52 -7.42
C GLY A 162 8.45 8.98 -8.86
N PRO A 163 9.39 8.12 -9.30
CA PRO A 163 9.27 7.39 -10.55
C PRO A 163 7.98 6.57 -10.58
N THR A 164 7.24 6.64 -11.69
CA THR A 164 5.92 6.01 -11.83
C THR A 164 5.85 5.20 -13.12
N ASP A 165 5.12 4.10 -13.07
CA ASP A 165 4.68 3.29 -14.19
C ASP A 165 3.40 3.84 -14.85
N VAL A 166 2.65 4.68 -14.13
CA VAL A 166 1.37 5.28 -14.59
C VAL A 166 1.44 6.82 -14.52
N PRO A 167 1.95 7.50 -15.57
CA PRO A 167 2.15 8.96 -15.57
C PRO A 167 0.90 9.80 -15.29
N THR A 168 -0.28 9.31 -15.68
CA THR A 168 -1.57 9.97 -15.44
C THR A 168 -1.94 9.96 -13.96
N ALA A 169 -1.72 8.86 -13.25
CA ALA A 169 -1.94 8.77 -11.81
C ALA A 169 -1.04 9.77 -11.06
N ARG A 170 0.24 9.87 -11.45
CA ARG A 170 1.17 10.83 -10.85
C ARG A 170 0.70 12.28 -10.95
N ALA A 171 0.14 12.69 -12.08
CA ALA A 171 -0.39 14.05 -12.24
C ALA A 171 -1.53 14.35 -11.25
N ILE A 172 -2.35 13.35 -10.93
CA ILE A 172 -3.45 13.45 -9.95
C ILE A 172 -2.89 13.47 -8.53
N ILE A 173 -1.96 12.57 -8.20
CA ILE A 173 -1.31 12.47 -6.88
C ILE A 173 -0.70 13.81 -6.45
N LEU A 174 0.03 14.47 -7.38
CA LEU A 174 0.65 15.77 -7.12
C LEU A 174 -0.36 16.85 -6.70
N GLY A 175 -1.62 16.78 -7.14
CA GLY A 175 -2.65 17.73 -6.72
C GLY A 175 -3.02 17.65 -5.24
N TYR A 176 -2.83 16.50 -4.61
CA TYR A 176 -3.13 16.31 -3.19
C TYR A 176 -2.03 16.83 -2.25
N TYR A 177 -0.80 16.98 -2.74
CA TYR A 177 0.35 17.38 -1.92
C TYR A 177 0.15 18.76 -1.29
N GLY A 178 -0.37 19.73 -2.06
CA GLY A 178 -0.42 21.12 -1.61
C GLY A 178 -1.24 21.34 -0.34
N THR A 179 -2.38 20.66 -0.21
CA THR A 179 -3.22 20.77 0.99
C THR A 179 -2.53 20.14 2.21
N LEU A 180 -1.85 19.02 2.02
CA LEU A 180 -1.15 18.31 3.10
C LEU A 180 0.09 19.09 3.56
N LEU A 181 0.94 19.50 2.63
CA LEU A 181 2.13 20.32 2.89
C LEU A 181 1.80 21.63 3.61
N LYS A 182 0.71 22.31 3.19
CA LYS A 182 0.24 23.54 3.84
C LYS A 182 -0.17 23.32 5.30
N ASN A 183 -0.58 22.12 5.67
CA ASN A 183 -1.04 21.78 7.02
C ASN A 183 -0.01 20.98 7.83
N GLY A 184 1.28 21.04 7.48
CA GLY A 184 2.36 20.48 8.30
C GLY A 184 2.66 18.99 8.07
N VAL A 185 2.04 18.36 7.07
CA VAL A 185 2.40 17.00 6.66
C VAL A 185 3.70 17.05 5.85
N GLU A 186 4.68 16.24 6.24
CA GLU A 186 5.97 16.09 5.55
C GLU A 186 5.83 15.07 4.41
N ILE A 187 6.24 15.43 3.19
CA ILE A 187 6.19 14.55 2.01
C ILE A 187 7.58 14.35 1.43
N TYR A 188 7.88 13.10 1.10
CA TYR A 188 9.12 12.63 0.52
C TYR A 188 8.80 11.76 -0.69
N GLU A 189 9.49 11.97 -1.80
CA GLU A 189 9.37 11.13 -2.99
C GLU A 189 10.52 10.13 -3.06
N TRP A 190 10.21 8.84 -3.15
CA TRP A 190 11.19 7.81 -3.48
C TRP A 190 11.79 8.07 -4.86
N THR A 191 13.11 7.93 -5.03
CA THR A 191 13.79 8.35 -6.28
C THR A 191 14.44 7.25 -7.09
N ARG A 192 14.54 6.01 -6.57
CA ARG A 192 15.40 4.98 -7.17
C ARG A 192 14.69 4.12 -8.20
N SER A 193 13.45 3.73 -7.90
CA SER A 193 12.66 2.76 -8.65
C SER A 193 11.17 3.08 -8.51
N VAL A 194 10.29 2.22 -9.00
CA VAL A 194 8.85 2.31 -8.68
C VAL A 194 8.67 1.94 -7.21
N LEU A 195 8.02 2.81 -6.45
CA LEU A 195 7.59 2.52 -5.08
C LEU A 195 6.23 1.81 -5.13
N HIS A 196 6.15 0.62 -4.55
CA HIS A 196 4.94 -0.18 -4.46
C HIS A 196 4.61 -0.64 -3.03
N ALA A 197 5.39 -0.27 -2.02
CA ALA A 197 5.06 -0.54 -0.62
C ALA A 197 3.74 0.14 -0.18
N LYS A 198 2.98 -0.52 0.72
CA LYS A 198 1.81 0.04 1.42
C LYS A 198 1.91 -0.24 2.92
N THR A 199 2.62 0.64 3.62
CA THR A 199 2.92 0.48 5.04
C THR A 199 2.57 1.73 5.84
N MET A 200 2.24 1.55 7.12
CA MET A 200 2.11 2.65 8.07
C MET A 200 2.60 2.23 9.45
N VAL A 201 3.29 3.13 10.13
CA VAL A 201 3.68 3.00 11.54
C VAL A 201 3.11 4.18 12.33
N VAL A 202 2.58 3.89 13.52
CA VAL A 202 2.02 4.88 14.44
C VAL A 202 2.67 4.72 15.82
N ASP A 203 3.21 5.83 16.33
CA ASP A 203 3.75 6.02 17.68
C ASP A 203 4.78 4.97 18.14
N GLY A 204 5.48 4.33 17.22
CA GLY A 204 6.45 3.26 17.52
C GLY A 204 5.81 2.03 18.20
N VAL A 205 4.52 1.78 17.99
CA VAL A 205 3.80 0.67 18.65
C VAL A 205 2.83 -0.08 17.73
N TRP A 206 2.22 0.60 16.77
CA TRP A 206 1.26 0.00 15.85
C TRP A 206 1.77 0.09 14.42
N VAL A 207 1.64 -1.02 13.67
CA VAL A 207 2.07 -1.13 12.28
C VAL A 207 0.95 -1.71 11.43
N THR A 208 0.84 -1.27 10.18
CA THR A 208 0.21 -2.08 9.14
C THR A 208 1.08 -2.25 7.90
N VAL A 209 0.99 -3.43 7.30
CA VAL A 209 1.56 -3.78 5.99
C VAL A 209 0.50 -4.55 5.21
N GLY A 210 0.31 -4.26 3.93
CA GLY A 210 -0.65 -4.98 3.11
C GLY A 210 -0.64 -4.59 1.66
N SER A 211 -1.74 -4.88 0.96
CA SER A 211 -1.94 -4.61 -0.46
C SER A 211 -2.60 -3.24 -0.73
N THR A 212 -3.26 -2.65 0.27
CA THR A 212 -4.13 -1.47 0.08
C THR A 212 -3.38 -0.20 -0.28
N ASN A 213 -3.58 0.29 -1.50
CA ASN A 213 -3.23 1.66 -1.86
C ASN A 213 -4.15 2.67 -1.15
N LEU A 214 -3.65 3.86 -0.84
CA LEU A 214 -4.45 4.90 -0.18
C LEU A 214 -5.20 5.75 -1.22
N ASP A 215 -6.02 5.09 -2.02
CA ASP A 215 -6.88 5.66 -3.06
C ASP A 215 -8.31 5.10 -3.00
N PHE A 216 -9.21 5.65 -3.82
CA PHE A 216 -10.62 5.23 -3.79
C PHE A 216 -10.77 3.75 -4.19
N ARG A 217 -10.00 3.31 -5.19
CA ARG A 217 -10.08 1.95 -5.69
C ARG A 217 -9.66 0.92 -4.65
N GLY A 218 -8.52 1.12 -4.00
CA GLY A 218 -8.03 0.27 -2.92
C GLY A 218 -9.04 0.17 -1.78
N PHE A 219 -9.64 1.30 -1.37
CA PHE A 219 -10.61 1.23 -0.27
C PHE A 219 -11.95 0.59 -0.63
N PHE A 220 -12.46 0.77 -1.84
CA PHE A 220 -13.88 0.47 -2.14
C PHE A 220 -14.13 -0.49 -3.30
N LEU A 221 -13.17 -0.69 -4.20
CA LEU A 221 -13.37 -1.44 -5.45
C LEU A 221 -12.50 -2.69 -5.57
N ASN A 222 -11.44 -2.80 -4.78
CA ASN A 222 -10.57 -3.97 -4.74
C ASN A 222 -10.90 -4.87 -3.54
N TYR A 223 -10.53 -6.15 -3.66
CA TYR A 223 -10.32 -7.01 -2.51
C TYR A 223 -8.93 -6.71 -1.96
N GLU A 224 -8.85 -6.29 -0.71
CA GLU A 224 -7.59 -5.88 -0.10
C GLU A 224 -7.38 -6.56 1.25
N ALA A 225 -6.14 -6.92 1.55
CA ALA A 225 -5.74 -7.48 2.82
C ALA A 225 -4.56 -6.72 3.41
N ASN A 226 -4.71 -6.35 4.68
CA ASN A 226 -3.68 -5.73 5.48
C ASN A 226 -3.48 -6.53 6.77
N VAL A 227 -2.24 -6.58 7.23
CA VAL A 227 -1.91 -7.07 8.57
C VAL A 227 -1.74 -5.85 9.47
N ALA A 228 -2.39 -5.87 10.63
CA ALA A 228 -2.18 -4.92 11.70
C ALA A 228 -1.42 -5.61 12.84
N VAL A 229 -0.34 -5.00 13.29
CA VAL A 229 0.55 -5.53 14.34
C VAL A 229 0.67 -4.51 15.46
N VAL A 230 0.45 -4.94 16.69
CA VAL A 230 0.80 -4.17 17.88
C VAL A 230 1.98 -4.85 18.57
N ASP A 231 3.16 -4.29 18.34
CA ASP A 231 4.43 -4.73 18.91
C ASP A 231 5.47 -3.60 18.77
N PRO A 232 6.00 -3.05 19.88
CA PRO A 232 6.97 -1.96 19.82
C PRO A 232 8.30 -2.29 19.13
N GLU A 233 8.76 -3.54 19.23
CA GLU A 233 10.04 -3.95 18.63
C GLU A 233 9.93 -4.01 17.11
N PHE A 234 8.83 -4.59 16.62
CA PHE A 234 8.48 -4.63 15.21
C PHE A 234 8.21 -3.23 14.66
N ALA A 235 7.49 -2.38 15.40
CA ALA A 235 7.26 -1.00 15.01
C ALA A 235 8.57 -0.20 14.90
N ALA A 236 9.48 -0.34 15.86
CA ALA A 236 10.80 0.28 15.80
C ALA A 236 11.61 -0.20 14.58
N ALA A 237 11.47 -1.46 14.17
CA ALA A 237 12.10 -1.96 12.96
C ALA A 237 11.54 -1.35 11.68
N MET A 238 10.22 -1.21 11.60
CA MET A 238 9.56 -0.57 10.48
C MET A 238 9.85 0.93 10.41
N GLU A 239 10.01 1.61 11.55
CA GLU A 239 10.51 2.99 11.60
C GLU A 239 11.97 3.07 11.12
N ARG A 240 12.85 2.16 11.55
CA ARG A 240 14.22 2.09 11.02
C ARG A 240 14.24 1.89 9.51
N GLN A 241 13.34 1.05 8.98
CA GLN A 241 13.22 0.87 7.53
C GLN A 241 12.74 2.15 6.84
N PHE A 242 11.75 2.85 7.42
CA PHE A 242 11.29 4.13 6.91
C PHE A 242 12.42 5.18 6.85
N GLU A 243 13.24 5.28 7.90
CA GLU A 243 14.39 6.19 7.91
C GLU A 243 15.44 5.81 6.86
N LYS A 244 15.72 4.52 6.67
CA LYS A 244 16.61 4.06 5.58
C LYS A 244 16.05 4.42 4.21
N ASP A 245 14.75 4.25 3.98
CA ASP A 245 14.13 4.61 2.71
C ASP A 245 14.26 6.13 2.45
N LEU A 246 14.26 6.96 3.49
CA LEU A 246 14.46 8.41 3.36
C LEU A 246 15.83 8.83 2.85
N GLU A 247 16.87 8.01 3.06
CA GLU A 247 18.22 8.27 2.50
C GLU A 247 18.19 8.33 0.96
N TYR A 248 17.19 7.70 0.35
CA TYR A 248 16.97 7.66 -1.10
C TYR A 248 15.76 8.49 -1.55
N CYS A 249 15.19 9.29 -0.65
CA CYS A 249 14.05 10.14 -0.97
C CYS A 249 14.44 11.60 -1.20
N ARG A 250 13.68 12.27 -2.06
CA ARG A 250 13.71 13.72 -2.20
C ARG A 250 12.58 14.32 -1.36
N ARG A 251 12.89 15.21 -0.42
CA ARG A 251 11.87 15.97 0.30
C ARG A 251 11.16 16.92 -0.64
N VAL A 252 9.83 16.98 -0.56
CA VAL A 252 9.01 17.94 -1.31
C VAL A 252 8.62 19.09 -0.40
N THR A 253 8.91 20.32 -0.82
CA THR A 253 8.50 21.52 -0.05
C THR A 253 7.23 22.14 -0.63
N LEU A 254 6.51 22.90 0.20
CA LEU A 254 5.33 23.66 -0.25
C LEU A 254 5.70 24.69 -1.34
N GLU A 255 6.88 25.29 -1.24
CA GLU A 255 7.39 26.26 -2.20
C GLU A 255 7.66 25.61 -3.56
N GLU A 256 8.39 24.49 -3.58
CA GLU A 256 8.61 23.69 -4.78
C GLU A 256 7.29 23.28 -5.43
N TRP A 257 6.35 22.79 -4.63
CA TRP A 257 5.04 22.40 -5.12
C TRP A 257 4.30 23.59 -5.75
N LYS A 258 4.32 24.78 -5.16
CA LYS A 258 3.70 25.99 -5.74
C LYS A 258 4.37 26.42 -7.04
N ASN A 259 5.69 26.28 -7.13
CA ASN A 259 6.51 26.68 -8.28
C ASN A 259 6.57 25.61 -9.38
N ARG A 260 5.84 24.50 -9.25
CA ARG A 260 5.79 23.43 -10.25
C ARG A 260 5.36 23.94 -11.64
N PRO A 261 5.85 23.32 -12.73
CA PRO A 261 5.56 23.75 -14.10
C PRO A 261 4.06 23.88 -14.40
N LEU A 262 3.69 24.88 -15.21
CA LEU A 262 2.28 25.14 -15.57
C LEU A 262 1.63 23.91 -16.23
N LYS A 263 2.38 23.15 -17.04
CA LYS A 263 1.92 21.88 -17.62
C LYS A 263 1.40 20.91 -16.55
N GLN A 264 2.08 20.77 -15.42
CA GLN A 264 1.64 19.89 -14.34
C GLN A 264 0.35 20.39 -13.68
N LYS A 265 0.23 21.71 -13.47
CA LYS A 265 -0.99 22.33 -12.92
C LYS A 265 -2.20 22.13 -13.84
N VAL A 266 -2.00 22.26 -15.15
CA VAL A 266 -3.07 22.04 -16.15
C VAL A 266 -3.47 20.57 -16.20
N MET A 267 -2.49 19.66 -16.27
CA MET A 267 -2.77 18.21 -16.27
C MET A 267 -3.49 17.75 -15.02
N GLU A 268 -3.13 18.28 -13.85
CA GLU A 268 -3.84 18.02 -12.59
C GLU A 268 -5.33 18.38 -12.70
N VAL A 269 -5.66 19.58 -13.18
CA VAL A 269 -7.05 20.03 -13.31
C VAL A 269 -7.83 19.17 -14.32
N LEU A 270 -7.23 18.85 -15.45
CA LEU A 270 -7.85 18.03 -16.50
C LEU A 270 -8.09 16.58 -16.04
N LEU A 271 -7.16 16.02 -15.27
CA LEU A 271 -7.22 14.62 -14.85
C LEU A 271 -7.98 14.40 -13.54
N LYS A 272 -8.22 15.45 -12.75
CA LYS A 272 -8.93 15.36 -11.46
C LYS A 272 -10.29 14.63 -11.51
N PRO A 273 -11.15 14.80 -12.55
CA PRO A 273 -12.40 14.03 -12.65
C PRO A 273 -12.20 12.52 -12.77
N PHE A 274 -11.03 12.08 -13.24
CA PHE A 274 -10.67 10.67 -13.40
C PHE A 274 -10.01 10.07 -12.15
N ALA A 275 -9.88 10.83 -11.06
CA ALA A 275 -9.25 10.36 -9.83
C ALA A 275 -9.90 9.10 -9.22
N GLY A 276 -11.19 8.85 -9.50
CA GLY A 276 -11.88 7.63 -9.05
C GLY A 276 -11.61 6.38 -9.90
N GLN A 277 -10.89 6.51 -11.03
CA GLN A 277 -10.47 5.37 -11.86
C GLN A 277 -9.17 4.73 -11.36
N PHE A 278 -8.43 5.45 -10.51
CA PHE A 278 -7.18 5.03 -9.90
C PHE A 278 -7.42 4.50 -8.49
#